data_AF-R6XM69-F1
#
_entry.id   AF-R6XM69-F1
#
_cell.length_a   1.000
_cell.length_b   1.000
_cell.length_c   1.000
_cell.angle_alpha   90.00
_cell.angle_beta   90.00
_cell.angle_gamma   90.00
#
_symmetry.space_group_name_H-M   'P 1'
#
loop_
_entity.id
_entity.type
_entity.pdbx_description
1 polymer ?
#
loop_
_entity_poly.entity_id
_entity_poly.type
_entity_poly.pdbx_seq_one_letter_code
_entity_poly.pdbx_strand_id
1 'polypeptide(L)'
;MKKNLLKGVMAMAFAMFAMGTFAQGETKVLTASGDTWVRSNSPSNTWGTQETLEMKTDATNGQSFYGLLSFDVPATDDGYQVKSATLRLVTNYKKGDSKMRLYPLTSDVTNKTTYNDVADQITSALKSEPIAEFAMKGDGTKAPFDKISEAFYTVDAWTNNIDVTASVKPLAGATFSVFIAKVMDQAGTSNKIYSSRAKDVINTKVTPNVTFKGEDLVPQLTIVYEKSGTTGISPVNAEKIDDDTYYNLQGVKMNPNNLPHGIYIHQGKKVVK
;
A
#
# COMPACT_ATOMS: atom_id res chain seq x y z
N MET A 1 -41.86 43.93 -5.92
CA MET A 1 -40.58 44.04 -6.67
C MET A 1 -39.67 42.89 -6.21
N LYS A 2 -39.70 41.74 -6.91
CA LYS A 2 -38.59 41.14 -7.69
C LYS A 2 -37.26 41.05 -6.90
N LYS A 3 -37.01 39.93 -6.21
CA LYS A 3 -36.15 38.78 -6.61
C LYS A 3 -34.69 39.19 -6.94
N ASN A 4 -33.74 38.72 -6.13
CA ASN A 4 -32.34 38.39 -6.48
C ASN A 4 -31.79 37.42 -5.40
N LEU A 5 -32.01 36.11 -5.53
CA LEU A 5 -31.09 35.10 -6.11
C LEU A 5 -29.77 34.88 -5.33
N LEU A 6 -29.84 33.96 -4.36
CA LEU A 6 -29.05 32.73 -4.24
C LEU A 6 -27.79 32.62 -5.14
N LYS A 7 -26.58 32.65 -4.55
CA LYS A 7 -25.37 31.99 -5.10
C LYS A 7 -24.40 31.64 -3.96
N GLY A 8 -23.97 30.38 -3.91
CA GLY A 8 -22.85 29.96 -3.05
C GLY A 8 -23.02 28.63 -2.31
N VAL A 9 -23.75 27.65 -2.85
CA VAL A 9 -23.62 26.26 -2.37
C VAL A 9 -22.27 25.75 -2.84
N MET A 10 -21.33 25.62 -1.90
CA MET A 10 -20.04 24.97 -2.11
C MET A 10 -20.31 23.48 -2.27
N ALA A 11 -20.45 23.04 -3.52
CA ALA A 11 -20.62 21.64 -3.86
C ALA A 11 -19.32 20.90 -3.53
N MET A 12 -19.33 20.16 -2.42
CA MET A 12 -18.32 19.17 -2.08
C MET A 12 -18.50 18.04 -3.09
N ALA A 13 -17.68 18.02 -4.14
CA ALA A 13 -17.67 16.95 -5.12
C ALA A 13 -17.06 15.70 -4.48
N PHE A 14 -17.89 14.90 -3.81
CA PHE A 14 -17.64 13.48 -3.66
C PHE A 14 -17.77 12.87 -5.06
N ALA A 15 -16.64 12.56 -5.70
CA ALA A 15 -16.61 11.66 -6.83
C ALA A 15 -16.94 10.25 -6.32
N MET A 16 -18.23 9.97 -6.12
CA MET A 16 -18.72 8.59 -6.14
C MET A 16 -18.46 8.06 -7.56
N PHE A 17 -17.42 7.26 -7.72
CA PHE A 17 -17.20 6.53 -8.95
C PHE A 17 -18.38 5.58 -9.16
N ALA A 18 -19.25 5.97 -10.08
CA ALA A 18 -20.26 5.09 -10.64
C ALA A 18 -19.55 3.84 -11.20
N MET A 19 -20.05 2.66 -10.81
CA MET A 19 -19.67 1.39 -11.39
C MET A 19 -19.96 1.43 -12.90
N GLY A 20 -18.90 1.66 -13.67
CA GLY A 20 -18.87 1.54 -15.12
C GLY A 20 -17.67 0.66 -15.45
N THR A 21 -17.93 -0.44 -16.15
CA THR A 21 -16.95 -1.35 -16.71
C THR A 21 -16.04 -0.60 -17.70
N PHE A 22 -14.87 -0.21 -17.22
CA PHE A 22 -13.78 0.31 -18.05
C PHE A 22 -12.61 -0.65 -18.00
N ALA A 23 -11.99 -0.87 -19.16
CA ALA A 23 -10.73 -1.57 -19.30
C ALA A 23 -9.74 -1.17 -18.19
N GLN A 24 -9.39 -2.18 -17.43
CA GLN A 24 -8.44 -2.24 -16.33
C GLN A 24 -7.37 -1.16 -16.30
N GLY A 25 -7.42 -0.33 -15.26
CA GLY A 25 -6.35 0.60 -14.95
C GLY A 25 -5.08 -0.17 -14.58
N GLU A 26 -4.07 -0.14 -15.44
CA GLU A 26 -2.75 -0.75 -15.23
C GLU A 26 -2.05 -0.20 -13.98
N THR A 27 -2.44 0.98 -13.50
CA THR A 27 -1.92 1.55 -12.26
C THR A 27 -3.06 2.10 -11.41
N LYS A 28 -3.03 1.80 -10.11
CA LYS A 28 -3.93 2.34 -9.08
C LYS A 28 -3.09 2.99 -8.00
N VAL A 29 -3.48 4.19 -7.60
CA VAL A 29 -2.91 4.90 -6.44
C VAL A 29 -3.99 4.95 -5.37
N LEU A 30 -3.69 4.39 -4.21
CA LEU A 30 -4.61 4.28 -3.08
C LEU A 30 -4.12 5.19 -1.96
N THR A 31 -5.02 5.93 -1.33
CA THR A 31 -4.78 6.55 -0.03
C THR A 31 -5.07 5.54 1.08
N ALA A 32 -4.50 5.74 2.27
CA ALA A 32 -4.79 4.88 3.41
C ALA A 32 -6.30 4.88 3.72
N SER A 33 -6.91 3.70 3.84
CA SER A 33 -8.30 3.53 4.29
C SER A 33 -8.44 3.72 5.80
N GLY A 34 -7.36 3.51 6.54
CA GLY A 34 -7.25 3.91 7.93
C GLY A 34 -5.80 4.00 8.40
N ASP A 35 -5.56 4.90 9.34
CA ASP A 35 -4.25 5.10 9.94
C ASP A 35 -4.32 5.72 11.34
N THR A 36 -3.37 5.34 12.17
CA THR A 36 -3.16 5.87 13.52
C THR A 36 -1.77 5.48 13.97
N TRP A 37 -1.35 5.92 15.15
CA TRP A 37 -0.20 5.32 15.81
C TRP A 37 -0.61 4.88 17.21
N VAL A 38 0.09 3.89 17.73
CA VAL A 38 -0.21 3.27 19.03
C VAL A 38 1.04 3.29 19.89
N ARG A 39 0.88 3.24 21.22
CA ARG A 39 2.00 3.15 22.15
C ARG A 39 1.74 2.21 23.31
N SER A 40 2.75 1.41 23.65
CA SER A 40 2.67 0.38 24.70
C SER A 40 2.35 0.95 26.08
N ASN A 41 2.81 2.17 26.39
CA ASN A 41 2.65 2.81 27.69
C ASN A 41 1.34 3.62 27.85
N SER A 42 0.46 3.63 26.86
CA SER A 42 -0.92 4.14 26.99
C SER A 42 -1.84 3.34 26.08
N PRO A 43 -2.05 2.05 26.40
CA PRO A 43 -2.42 1.09 25.38
C PRO A 43 -3.89 1.19 24.94
N SER A 44 -4.74 1.88 25.70
CA SER A 44 -6.14 2.15 25.36
C SER A 44 -6.37 3.50 24.67
N ASN A 45 -5.33 4.31 24.47
CA ASN A 45 -5.48 5.63 23.84
C ASN A 45 -5.47 5.53 22.32
N THR A 46 -6.21 6.43 21.67
CA THR A 46 -6.24 6.59 20.21
C THR A 46 -5.52 7.85 19.78
N TRP A 47 -4.83 7.80 18.65
CA TRP A 47 -4.08 8.96 18.10
C TRP A 47 -4.41 9.28 16.64
N GLY A 48 -5.48 8.68 16.10
CA GLY A 48 -5.89 8.87 14.71
C GLY A 48 -6.56 10.21 14.38
N THR A 49 -6.38 11.24 15.22
CA THR A 49 -6.71 12.63 14.87
C THR A 49 -5.46 13.46 14.55
N GLN A 50 -4.28 12.91 14.80
CA GLN A 50 -3.01 13.57 14.54
C GLN A 50 -2.70 13.58 13.04
N GLU A 51 -1.94 14.60 12.61
CA GLU A 51 -1.48 14.76 11.23
C GLU A 51 -0.25 13.89 10.92
N THR A 52 0.35 13.27 11.94
CA THR A 52 1.55 12.43 11.83
C THR A 52 1.39 11.10 12.55
N LEU A 53 2.07 10.08 12.06
CA LEU A 53 2.30 8.82 12.75
C LEU A 53 3.67 8.85 13.42
N GLU A 54 3.76 8.44 14.68
CA GLU A 54 5.00 8.49 15.47
C GLU A 54 5.55 7.08 15.74
N MET A 55 6.86 6.91 15.50
CA MET A 55 7.59 5.68 15.75
C MET A 55 8.72 5.92 16.74
N LYS A 56 8.79 5.07 17.76
CA LYS A 56 9.75 5.17 18.86
C LYS A 56 10.01 3.77 19.44
N THR A 57 11.28 3.49 19.72
CA THR A 57 11.70 2.33 20.51
C THR A 57 12.60 2.87 21.61
N ASP A 58 12.14 2.75 22.86
CA ASP A 58 12.82 3.28 24.04
C ASP A 58 12.60 2.29 25.19
N ALA A 59 13.41 1.24 25.21
CA ALA A 59 13.33 0.19 26.22
C ALA A 59 13.70 0.73 27.61
N THR A 60 14.54 1.77 27.67
CA THR A 60 14.91 2.45 28.93
C THR A 60 13.68 2.99 29.66
N ASN A 61 12.72 3.55 28.93
CA ASN A 61 11.47 4.07 29.49
C ASN A 61 10.26 3.14 29.28
N GLY A 62 10.46 1.93 28.75
CA GLY A 62 9.38 0.99 28.42
C GLY A 62 8.39 1.52 27.37
N GLN A 63 8.86 2.34 26.43
CA GLN A 63 8.03 3.04 25.45
C GLN A 63 8.30 2.53 24.04
N SER A 64 7.29 1.87 23.45
CA SER A 64 7.30 1.48 22.04
C SER A 64 6.11 2.07 21.32
N PHE A 65 6.36 2.84 20.28
CA PHE A 65 5.36 3.53 19.47
C PHE A 65 5.45 3.00 18.05
N TYR A 66 4.29 2.69 17.47
CA TYR A 66 4.18 2.09 16.14
C TYR A 66 3.20 2.88 15.29
N GLY A 67 3.62 3.29 14.10
CA GLY A 67 2.72 3.87 13.09
C GLY A 67 1.97 2.75 12.37
N LEU A 68 0.66 2.87 12.23
CA LEU A 68 -0.23 1.86 11.65
C LEU A 68 -0.89 2.41 10.38
N LEU A 69 -0.98 1.58 9.34
CA LEU A 69 -1.59 1.92 8.05
C LEU A 69 -2.39 0.74 7.52
N SER A 70 -3.55 1.02 6.91
CA SER A 70 -4.31 0.08 6.09
C SER A 70 -4.65 0.69 4.74
N PHE A 71 -4.68 -0.15 3.71
CA PHE A 71 -5.08 0.19 2.35
C PHE A 71 -6.01 -0.90 1.81
N ASP A 72 -7.13 -0.48 1.22
CA ASP A 72 -8.08 -1.41 0.60
C ASP A 72 -7.60 -1.75 -0.81
N VAL A 73 -7.01 -2.93 -1.00
CA VAL A 73 -6.48 -3.37 -2.29
C VAL A 73 -7.65 -3.82 -3.17
N PRO A 74 -7.89 -3.18 -4.33
CA PRO A 74 -9.01 -3.55 -5.17
C PRO A 74 -8.81 -4.97 -5.75
N ALA A 75 -9.92 -5.66 -5.97
CA ALA A 75 -9.90 -6.93 -6.69
C ALA A 75 -9.29 -6.74 -8.08
N THR A 76 -8.57 -7.75 -8.56
CA THR A 76 -8.07 -7.79 -9.93
C THR A 76 -9.20 -8.22 -10.86
N ASP A 77 -9.40 -7.51 -11.98
CA ASP A 77 -10.27 -8.05 -13.04
C ASP A 77 -9.67 -9.36 -13.61
N ASP A 78 -10.52 -10.18 -14.21
CA ASP A 78 -10.14 -11.48 -14.77
C ASP A 78 -8.95 -11.38 -15.72
N GLY A 79 -7.95 -12.24 -15.49
CA GLY A 79 -6.76 -12.34 -16.34
C GLY A 79 -5.68 -11.31 -16.05
N TYR A 80 -5.72 -10.62 -14.91
CA TYR A 80 -4.65 -9.72 -14.47
C TYR A 80 -4.15 -10.08 -13.07
N GLN A 81 -2.95 -9.62 -12.78
CA GLN A 81 -2.26 -9.84 -11.51
C GLN A 81 -1.49 -8.59 -11.11
N VAL A 82 -1.17 -8.47 -9.83
CA VAL A 82 -0.24 -7.44 -9.35
C VAL A 82 1.16 -7.73 -9.91
N LYS A 83 1.68 -6.76 -10.67
CA LYS A 83 3.06 -6.73 -11.17
C LYS A 83 4.01 -6.19 -10.10
N SER A 84 3.67 -5.02 -9.56
CA SER A 84 4.45 -4.34 -8.53
C SER A 84 3.57 -3.53 -7.59
N ALA A 85 3.99 -3.36 -6.35
CA ALA A 85 3.37 -2.46 -5.39
C ALA A 85 4.42 -1.65 -4.63
N THR A 86 4.20 -0.34 -4.52
CA THR A 86 5.11 0.59 -3.85
C THR A 86 4.35 1.40 -2.81
N LEU A 87 4.77 1.29 -1.55
CA LEU A 87 4.30 2.14 -0.47
C LEU A 87 5.15 3.41 -0.43
N ARG A 88 4.50 4.57 -0.57
CA ARG A 88 5.10 5.90 -0.49
C ARG A 88 4.78 6.51 0.87
N LEU A 89 5.82 6.83 1.64
CA LEU A 89 5.74 7.46 2.96
C LEU A 89 6.56 8.75 3.00
N VAL A 90 5.99 9.86 3.49
CA VAL A 90 6.69 11.14 3.56
C VAL A 90 7.13 11.45 4.99
N THR A 91 8.42 11.70 5.17
CA THR A 91 9.00 12.08 6.47
C THR A 91 8.49 13.46 6.90
N ASN A 92 7.93 13.54 8.11
CA ASN A 92 7.67 14.81 8.80
C ASN A 92 8.86 15.21 9.68
N TYR A 93 9.46 14.24 10.36
CA TYR A 93 10.53 14.48 11.32
C TYR A 93 11.36 13.21 11.56
N LYS A 94 12.65 13.35 11.83
CA LYS A 94 13.49 12.23 12.32
C LYS A 94 14.43 12.71 13.42
N LYS A 95 14.60 11.91 14.46
CA LYS A 95 15.57 12.14 15.54
C LYS A 95 16.24 10.83 15.90
N GLY A 96 17.56 10.89 16.06
CA GLY A 96 18.37 9.68 16.20
C GLY A 96 18.40 8.88 14.90
N ASP A 97 18.40 7.56 15.02
CA ASP A 97 18.50 6.64 13.89
C ASP A 97 17.31 6.76 12.92
N SER A 98 17.60 6.62 11.63
CA SER A 98 16.59 6.80 10.59
C SER A 98 16.01 5.48 10.08
N LYS A 99 16.54 4.33 10.53
CA LYS A 99 16.10 3.04 10.03
C LYS A 99 14.76 2.62 10.63
N MET A 100 13.91 2.14 9.74
CA MET A 100 12.55 1.70 10.00
C MET A 100 12.32 0.35 9.36
N ARG A 101 11.44 -0.44 9.97
CA ARG A 101 10.96 -1.71 9.44
C ARG A 101 9.45 -1.72 9.31
N LEU A 102 8.96 -2.32 8.24
CA LEU A 102 7.54 -2.62 8.03
C LEU A 102 7.27 -4.05 8.43
N TYR A 103 6.15 -4.26 9.11
CA TYR A 103 5.67 -5.56 9.52
C TYR A 103 4.18 -5.70 9.19
N PRO A 104 3.70 -6.91 8.88
CA PRO A 104 2.29 -7.13 8.56
C PRO A 104 1.41 -6.98 9.81
N LEU A 105 0.17 -6.54 9.59
CA LEU A 105 -0.95 -6.71 10.51
C LEU A 105 -2.02 -7.56 9.82
N THR A 106 -2.71 -8.40 10.58
CA THR A 106 -3.84 -9.18 10.07
C THR A 106 -5.18 -8.49 10.29
N SER A 107 -5.27 -7.58 11.26
CA SER A 107 -6.44 -6.73 11.48
C SER A 107 -6.39 -5.45 10.66
N ASP A 108 -7.56 -4.95 10.26
CA ASP A 108 -7.72 -3.63 9.68
C ASP A 108 -7.39 -2.53 10.71
N VAL A 109 -6.75 -1.46 10.23
CA VAL A 109 -6.42 -0.27 11.01
C VAL A 109 -7.49 0.78 10.77
N THR A 110 -7.98 1.39 11.85
CA THR A 110 -8.84 2.57 11.80
C THR A 110 -8.16 3.71 12.56
N ASN A 111 -8.73 4.91 12.46
CA ASN A 111 -8.29 6.04 13.29
C ASN A 111 -8.57 5.85 14.80
N LYS A 112 -9.27 4.79 15.19
CA LYS A 112 -9.59 4.41 16.56
C LYS A 112 -8.83 3.18 17.06
N THR A 113 -8.02 2.54 16.23
CA THR A 113 -7.22 1.39 16.66
C THR A 113 -6.28 1.80 17.80
N THR A 114 -6.29 1.01 18.87
CA THR A 114 -5.48 1.18 20.08
C THR A 114 -4.36 0.15 20.11
N TYR A 115 -3.39 0.30 21.02
CA TYR A 115 -2.34 -0.72 21.18
C TYR A 115 -2.93 -2.06 21.63
N ASN A 116 -3.92 -2.06 22.52
CA ASN A 116 -4.57 -3.28 23.00
C ASN A 116 -5.17 -4.11 21.86
N ASP A 117 -5.69 -3.46 20.82
CA ASP A 117 -6.31 -4.14 19.68
C ASP A 117 -5.28 -4.94 18.83
N VAL A 118 -4.01 -4.53 18.85
CA VAL A 118 -2.96 -5.07 17.97
C VAL A 118 -1.71 -5.59 18.69
N ALA A 119 -1.69 -5.59 20.03
CA ALA A 119 -0.50 -5.90 20.83
C ALA A 119 0.09 -7.29 20.53
N ASP A 120 -0.76 -8.31 20.41
CA ASP A 120 -0.34 -9.68 20.15
C ASP A 120 0.20 -9.85 18.73
N GLN A 121 -0.40 -9.16 17.75
CA GLN A 121 0.07 -9.15 16.36
C GLN A 121 1.43 -8.47 16.25
N ILE A 122 1.62 -7.31 16.88
CA ILE A 122 2.90 -6.61 16.94
C ILE A 122 3.97 -7.50 17.57
N THR A 123 3.68 -8.09 18.74
CA THR A 123 4.62 -8.96 19.47
C THR A 123 5.02 -10.18 18.65
N SER A 124 4.09 -10.74 17.88
CA SER A 124 4.34 -11.89 17.01
C SER A 124 5.16 -11.50 15.77
N ALA A 125 4.79 -10.42 15.09
CA ALA A 125 5.45 -9.96 13.88
C ALA A 125 6.88 -9.46 14.13
N LEU A 126 7.17 -8.87 15.30
CA LEU A 126 8.52 -8.46 15.68
C LEU A 126 9.50 -9.65 15.83
N LYS A 127 9.01 -10.89 15.90
CA LYS A 127 9.82 -12.11 15.94
C LYS A 127 10.08 -12.71 14.55
N SER A 128 9.44 -12.18 13.51
CA SER A 128 9.63 -12.60 12.12
C SER A 128 10.44 -11.59 11.32
N GLU A 129 10.82 -11.96 10.10
CA GLU A 129 11.43 -11.03 9.15
C GLU A 129 10.46 -9.89 8.80
N PRO A 130 10.95 -8.64 8.70
CA PRO A 130 10.12 -7.52 8.24
C PRO A 130 9.76 -7.67 6.75
N ILE A 131 8.67 -7.04 6.35
CA ILE A 131 8.31 -6.88 4.92
C ILE A 131 9.42 -6.14 4.18
N ALA A 132 9.94 -5.08 4.81
CA ALA A 132 10.99 -4.24 4.27
C ALA A 132 11.70 -3.46 5.39
N GLU A 133 12.96 -3.11 5.15
CA GLU A 133 13.72 -2.13 5.94
C GLU A 133 14.05 -0.93 5.04
N PHE A 134 13.92 0.29 5.57
CA PHE A 134 14.25 1.51 4.85
C PHE A 134 14.85 2.57 5.80
N ALA A 135 15.61 3.50 5.25
CA ALA A 135 16.13 4.66 5.97
C ALA A 135 15.33 5.92 5.60
N MET A 136 14.84 6.64 6.60
CA MET A 136 14.02 7.84 6.38
C MET A 136 14.81 8.97 5.74
N LYS A 137 14.35 9.43 4.57
CA LYS A 137 14.83 10.65 3.92
C LYS A 137 14.43 11.91 4.72
N GLY A 138 15.10 13.03 4.48
CA GLY A 138 14.89 14.32 5.14
C GLY A 138 16.19 14.99 5.63
N ASP A 139 16.09 16.25 6.06
CA ASP A 139 17.24 17.10 6.41
C ASP A 139 17.69 16.94 7.87
N GLY A 140 18.44 15.87 8.17
CA GLY A 140 18.95 15.62 9.52
C GLY A 140 17.82 15.60 10.55
N THR A 141 17.91 16.39 11.61
CA THR A 141 16.89 16.48 12.67
C THR A 141 15.81 17.54 12.42
N LYS A 142 15.73 18.11 11.22
CA LYS A 142 14.79 19.18 10.90
C LYS A 142 13.47 18.64 10.34
N ALA A 143 12.40 19.37 10.59
CA ALA A 143 11.12 19.17 9.92
C ALA A 143 10.99 20.06 8.67
N PRO A 144 10.07 19.75 7.73
CA PRO A 144 9.78 20.57 6.56
C PRO A 144 9.46 22.05 6.80
N PHE A 145 9.07 22.43 8.03
CA PHE A 145 8.76 23.81 8.43
C PHE A 145 9.91 24.49 9.20
N ASP A 146 11.10 23.88 9.26
CA ASP A 146 12.31 24.46 9.85
C ASP A 146 13.21 25.15 8.80
N LYS A 147 14.35 25.71 9.23
CA LYS A 147 15.36 26.23 8.31
C LYS A 147 16.11 25.08 7.63
N ILE A 148 15.48 24.49 6.61
CA ILE A 148 15.99 23.35 5.85
C ILE A 148 16.99 23.78 4.77
N SER A 149 17.83 22.84 4.34
CA SER A 149 18.81 23.04 3.26
C SER A 149 18.11 22.98 1.89
N GLU A 150 18.64 23.67 0.89
CA GLU A 150 18.03 23.80 -0.45
C GLU A 150 17.73 22.46 -1.14
N ALA A 151 18.58 21.45 -0.93
CA ALA A 151 18.37 20.08 -1.43
C ALA A 151 17.07 19.42 -0.92
N PHE A 152 16.41 20.01 0.07
CA PHE A 152 15.17 19.51 0.68
C PHE A 152 13.95 20.39 0.38
N TYR A 153 14.04 21.32 -0.60
CA TYR A 153 12.92 22.17 -1.02
C TYR A 153 11.85 21.44 -1.86
N THR A 154 12.01 20.14 -2.13
CA THR A 154 11.03 19.32 -2.84
C THR A 154 10.56 18.17 -1.96
N VAL A 155 9.31 17.74 -2.13
CA VAL A 155 8.72 16.62 -1.36
C VAL A 155 9.47 15.31 -1.59
N ASP A 156 10.07 15.11 -2.77
CA ASP A 156 10.86 13.91 -3.10
C ASP A 156 12.06 13.69 -2.17
N ALA A 157 12.67 14.77 -1.69
CA ALA A 157 13.76 14.73 -0.73
C ALA A 157 13.33 14.23 0.67
N TRP A 158 12.02 14.12 0.91
CA TRP A 158 11.39 13.59 2.13
C TRP A 158 10.67 12.27 1.88
N THR A 159 10.56 11.84 0.62
CA THR A 159 9.73 10.71 0.19
C THR A 159 10.50 9.39 0.21
N ASN A 160 9.96 8.42 0.93
CA ASN A 160 10.45 7.05 1.00
C ASN A 160 9.54 6.17 0.15
N ASN A 161 10.11 5.48 -0.85
CA ASN A 161 9.39 4.52 -1.68
C ASN A 161 9.86 3.12 -1.29
N ILE A 162 8.95 2.31 -0.77
CA ILE A 162 9.22 0.98 -0.24
C ILE A 162 8.54 -0.05 -1.15
N ASP A 163 9.29 -1.02 -1.64
CA ASP A 163 8.72 -2.15 -2.38
C ASP A 163 7.97 -3.07 -1.40
N VAL A 164 6.68 -3.25 -1.66
CA VAL A 164 5.78 -4.13 -0.88
C VAL A 164 5.09 -5.15 -1.80
N THR A 165 5.64 -5.36 -2.99
CA THR A 165 5.04 -6.21 -4.03
C THR A 165 4.70 -7.60 -3.51
N ALA A 166 5.64 -8.25 -2.83
CA ALA A 166 5.44 -9.62 -2.32
C ALA A 166 4.28 -9.72 -1.31
N SER A 167 4.08 -8.68 -0.49
CA SER A 167 3.02 -8.65 0.52
C SER A 167 1.65 -8.26 -0.05
N VAL A 168 1.61 -7.41 -1.08
CA VAL A 168 0.36 -6.95 -1.70
C VAL A 168 -0.16 -7.92 -2.75
N LYS A 169 0.73 -8.63 -3.47
CA LYS A 169 0.36 -9.58 -4.53
C LYS A 169 -0.70 -10.62 -4.14
N PRO A 170 -0.69 -11.23 -2.94
CA PRO A 170 -1.74 -12.19 -2.55
C PRO A 170 -3.04 -11.53 -2.04
N LEU A 171 -3.13 -10.20 -1.97
CA LEU A 171 -4.22 -9.46 -1.31
C LEU A 171 -5.20 -8.81 -2.29
N ALA A 172 -5.36 -9.34 -3.50
CA ALA A 172 -6.35 -8.82 -4.45
C ALA A 172 -7.77 -8.88 -3.84
N GLY A 173 -8.42 -7.73 -3.66
CA GLY A 173 -9.75 -7.62 -3.04
C GLY A 173 -9.75 -7.71 -1.52
N ALA A 174 -8.59 -7.56 -0.86
CA ALA A 174 -8.43 -7.61 0.59
C ALA A 174 -7.69 -6.37 1.13
N THR A 175 -7.63 -6.23 2.46
CA THR A 175 -6.89 -5.13 3.10
C THR A 175 -5.41 -5.46 3.21
N PHE A 176 -4.55 -4.50 2.83
CA PHE A 176 -3.13 -4.50 3.18
C PHE A 176 -2.90 -3.63 4.42
N SER A 177 -2.64 -4.27 5.56
CA SER A 177 -2.41 -3.62 6.85
C SER A 177 -0.98 -3.83 7.33
N VAL A 178 -0.33 -2.78 7.80
CA VAL A 178 1.06 -2.81 8.29
C VAL A 178 1.25 -1.94 9.51
N PHE A 179 2.28 -2.27 10.30
CA PHE A 179 2.86 -1.34 11.26
C PHE A 179 4.32 -1.04 10.94
N ILE A 180 4.76 0.14 11.36
CA ILE A 180 6.11 0.66 11.18
C ILE A 180 6.79 0.74 12.54
N ALA A 181 7.96 0.14 12.65
CA ALA A 181 8.77 0.13 13.86
C ALA A 181 10.14 0.76 13.62
N LYS A 182 10.62 1.53 14.61
CA LYS A 182 11.99 2.05 14.62
C LYS A 182 12.95 0.92 14.98
N VAL A 183 14.04 0.78 14.22
CA VAL A 183 14.99 -0.33 14.39
C VAL A 183 15.83 -0.17 15.65
N MET A 184 16.45 1.01 15.84
CA MET A 184 17.32 1.23 16.98
C MET A 184 16.53 1.62 18.23
N ASP A 185 16.82 0.95 19.35
CA ASP A 185 16.41 1.37 20.69
C ASP A 185 17.21 2.60 21.11
N GLN A 186 16.54 3.74 21.24
CA GLN A 186 17.16 5.03 21.55
C GLN A 186 16.23 5.91 22.38
N ALA A 187 16.58 6.04 23.65
CA ALA A 187 15.83 6.85 24.61
C ALA A 187 15.66 8.30 24.14
N GLY A 188 14.44 8.83 24.29
CA GLY A 188 14.13 10.23 23.97
C GLY A 188 14.22 10.62 22.48
N THR A 189 14.24 9.64 21.57
CA THR A 189 14.20 9.86 20.12
C THR A 189 12.92 9.32 19.51
N SER A 190 12.34 10.03 18.55
CA SER A 190 11.20 9.56 17.77
C SER A 190 11.28 10.09 16.35
N ASN A 191 10.70 9.33 15.43
CA ASN A 191 10.58 9.70 14.04
C ASN A 191 9.10 9.79 13.69
N LYS A 192 8.76 10.66 12.74
CA LYS A 192 7.39 10.91 12.32
C LYS A 192 7.29 10.89 10.81
N ILE A 193 6.25 10.24 10.33
CA ILE A 193 5.77 10.37 8.95
C ILE A 193 4.42 11.06 8.95
N TYR A 194 4.06 11.68 7.84
CA TYR A 194 2.72 12.22 7.68
C TYR A 194 1.66 11.11 7.65
N SER A 195 0.48 11.43 8.16
CA SER A 195 -0.74 10.62 8.08
C SER A 195 -1.62 11.06 6.90
N SER A 196 -2.70 10.34 6.65
CA SER A 196 -3.81 10.68 5.74
C SER A 196 -4.44 12.04 6.02
N ARG A 197 -4.20 12.63 7.20
CA ARG A 197 -4.72 13.95 7.62
C ARG A 197 -3.72 15.09 7.45
N ALA A 198 -2.62 14.87 6.73
CA ALA A 198 -1.64 15.91 6.47
C ALA A 198 -2.27 17.14 5.81
N LYS A 199 -1.80 18.32 6.20
CA LYS A 199 -2.20 19.62 5.63
C LYS A 199 -1.03 20.25 4.88
N ASP A 200 -1.34 21.31 4.13
CA ASP A 200 -0.31 22.14 3.48
C ASP A 200 0.73 22.61 4.51
N VAL A 201 2.00 22.43 4.18
CA VAL A 201 3.13 22.95 4.94
C VAL A 201 3.71 24.13 4.18
N ILE A 202 3.65 25.31 4.79
CA ILE A 202 4.22 26.54 4.24
C ILE A 202 5.47 26.88 5.07
N ASN A 203 6.64 26.84 4.43
CA ASN A 203 7.90 27.17 5.06
C ASN A 203 8.40 28.54 4.60
N THR A 204 8.27 29.52 5.47
CA THR A 204 8.74 30.91 5.27
C THR A 204 10.12 31.16 5.90
N LYS A 205 10.79 30.13 6.43
CA LYS A 205 12.13 30.23 7.05
C LYS A 205 13.27 30.02 6.04
N VAL A 206 12.93 29.82 4.77
CA VAL A 206 13.83 29.56 3.65
C VAL A 206 13.50 30.48 2.48
N THR A 207 14.43 30.67 1.54
CA THR A 207 14.23 31.51 0.35
C THR A 207 14.68 30.75 -0.90
N PRO A 208 13.83 30.62 -1.94
CA PRO A 208 12.40 31.00 -1.94
C PRO A 208 11.60 30.24 -0.88
N ASN A 209 10.45 30.80 -0.48
CA ASN A 209 9.53 30.08 0.40
C ASN A 209 9.11 28.77 -0.26
N VAL A 210 9.03 27.71 0.54
CA VAL A 210 8.64 26.37 0.06
C VAL A 210 7.22 26.07 0.52
N THR A 211 6.41 25.45 -0.34
CA THR A 211 5.09 24.92 0.01
C THR A 211 5.01 23.46 -0.39
N PHE A 212 4.67 22.59 0.56
CA PHE A 212 4.30 21.21 0.29
C PHE A 212 2.79 21.06 0.46
N LYS A 213 2.09 20.56 -0.56
CA LYS A 213 0.65 20.36 -0.51
C LYS A 213 0.30 19.17 0.37
N GLY A 214 -0.77 19.27 1.16
CA GLY A 214 -1.20 18.19 2.05
C GLY A 214 -1.40 16.86 1.31
N GLU A 215 -1.97 16.90 0.11
CA GLU A 215 -2.16 15.73 -0.76
C GLU A 215 -0.85 15.07 -1.22
N ASP A 216 0.26 15.82 -1.29
CA ASP A 216 1.58 15.28 -1.61
C ASP A 216 2.26 14.63 -0.39
N LEU A 217 1.75 14.89 0.82
CA LEU A 217 2.33 14.42 2.07
C LEU A 217 1.70 13.12 2.56
N VAL A 218 0.46 12.81 2.16
CA VAL A 218 -0.25 11.63 2.66
C VAL A 218 0.41 10.31 2.21
N PRO A 219 0.32 9.24 3.03
CA PRO A 219 0.71 7.90 2.63
C PRO A 219 -0.06 7.42 1.40
N GLN A 220 0.65 6.81 0.44
CA GLN A 220 0.04 6.27 -0.78
C GLN A 220 0.56 4.87 -1.08
N LEU A 221 -0.32 3.98 -1.52
CA LEU A 221 0.05 2.68 -2.09
C LEU A 221 -0.19 2.71 -3.59
N THR A 222 0.88 2.60 -4.39
CA THR A 222 0.78 2.51 -5.85
C THR A 222 0.89 1.05 -6.26
N ILE A 223 -0.12 0.54 -6.97
CA ILE A 223 -0.17 -0.84 -7.46
C ILE A 223 -0.19 -0.79 -8.98
N VAL A 224 0.75 -1.49 -9.60
CA VAL A 224 0.78 -1.73 -11.04
C VAL A 224 0.28 -3.13 -11.30
N TYR A 225 -0.71 -3.25 -12.17
CA TYR A 225 -1.26 -4.51 -12.64
C TYR A 225 -0.69 -4.84 -14.02
N GLU A 226 -0.57 -6.12 -14.29
CA GLU A 226 -0.25 -6.63 -15.62
C GLU A 226 -1.23 -7.73 -15.99
N LYS A 227 -1.41 -7.93 -17.28
CA LYS A 227 -2.16 -9.08 -17.78
C LYS A 227 -1.41 -10.34 -17.36
N SER A 228 -2.07 -11.19 -16.57
CA SER A 228 -1.60 -12.53 -16.29
C SER A 228 -1.37 -13.19 -17.65
N GLY A 229 -0.14 -13.62 -17.91
CA GLY A 229 0.19 -14.35 -19.11
C GLY A 229 -0.63 -15.63 -19.16
N THR A 230 -1.84 -15.56 -19.70
CA THR A 230 -2.67 -16.73 -19.93
C THR A 230 -2.24 -17.29 -21.27
N THR A 231 -1.98 -18.58 -21.32
CA THR A 231 -1.80 -19.33 -22.58
C THR A 231 -3.11 -19.40 -23.40
N GLY A 232 -4.16 -18.66 -23.02
CA GLY A 232 -5.52 -18.79 -23.58
C GLY A 232 -6.20 -20.11 -23.22
N ILE A 233 -5.80 -20.77 -22.14
CA ILE A 233 -6.29 -22.10 -21.75
C ILE A 233 -7.11 -21.99 -20.47
N SER A 234 -8.44 -22.05 -20.58
CA SER A 234 -9.30 -22.37 -19.42
C SER A 234 -8.96 -23.78 -18.91
N PRO A 235 -9.04 -24.04 -17.59
CA PRO A 235 -8.98 -25.40 -17.06
C PRO A 235 -10.10 -26.22 -17.70
N VAL A 236 -9.76 -27.20 -18.53
CA VAL A 236 -10.75 -28.15 -19.05
C VAL A 236 -10.93 -29.21 -17.97
N ASN A 237 -12.18 -29.50 -17.63
CA ASN A 237 -12.52 -30.52 -16.64
C ASN A 237 -11.94 -31.87 -17.11
N ALA A 238 -10.90 -32.35 -16.43
CA ALA A 238 -10.13 -33.52 -16.82
C ALA A 238 -10.79 -34.80 -16.30
N GLU A 239 -12.07 -35.01 -16.60
CA GLU A 239 -12.59 -36.37 -16.52
C GLU A 239 -11.77 -37.22 -17.48
N LYS A 240 -11.01 -38.14 -16.90
CA LYS A 240 -10.09 -39.01 -17.63
C LYS A 240 -10.94 -39.99 -18.42
N ILE A 241 -11.27 -39.65 -19.66
CA ILE A 241 -11.79 -40.61 -20.61
C ILE A 241 -10.58 -41.46 -21.03
N ASP A 242 -10.65 -42.76 -20.76
CA ASP A 242 -9.65 -43.77 -21.16
C ASP A 242 -9.74 -43.99 -22.69
N ASP A 243 -9.50 -42.93 -23.45
CA ASP A 243 -9.47 -42.93 -24.91
C ASP A 243 -8.14 -42.33 -25.37
N ASP A 244 -7.33 -43.13 -26.07
CA ASP A 244 -6.02 -42.75 -26.62
C ASP A 244 -6.15 -41.84 -27.87
N THR A 245 -7.28 -41.17 -28.00
CA THR A 245 -7.63 -40.32 -29.14
C THR A 245 -7.09 -38.90 -28.96
N TYR A 246 -6.79 -38.24 -30.08
CA TYR A 246 -6.49 -36.81 -30.16
C TYR A 246 -7.74 -36.07 -30.63
N TYR A 247 -8.04 -34.92 -30.04
CA TYR A 247 -9.12 -34.04 -30.45
C TYR A 247 -8.55 -32.68 -30.83
N ASN A 248 -9.13 -32.00 -31.82
CA ASN A 248 -8.79 -30.59 -32.05
C ASN A 248 -9.42 -29.70 -30.96
N LEU A 249 -9.13 -28.40 -30.99
CA LEU A 249 -9.66 -27.43 -30.02
C LEU A 249 -11.19 -27.26 -30.07
N GLN A 250 -11.86 -27.78 -31.10
CA GLN A 250 -13.32 -27.81 -31.24
C GLN A 250 -13.93 -29.12 -30.73
N GLY A 251 -13.14 -30.02 -30.16
CA GLY A 251 -13.61 -31.33 -29.68
C GLY A 251 -13.86 -32.36 -30.78
N VAL A 252 -13.37 -32.11 -32.00
CA VAL A 252 -13.47 -33.06 -33.11
C VAL A 252 -12.34 -34.09 -32.99
N LYS A 253 -12.71 -35.36 -33.00
CA LYS A 253 -11.78 -36.50 -33.02
C LYS A 253 -10.87 -36.43 -34.26
N MET A 254 -9.57 -36.54 -34.04
CA MET A 254 -8.51 -36.48 -35.04
C MET A 254 -7.86 -37.84 -35.23
N ASN A 255 -7.36 -38.12 -36.44
CA ASN A 255 -6.61 -39.33 -36.73
C ASN A 255 -5.15 -39.18 -36.24
N PRO A 256 -4.69 -39.98 -35.25
CA PRO A 256 -3.35 -39.86 -34.69
C PRO A 256 -2.23 -40.16 -35.70
N ASN A 257 -2.51 -40.92 -36.76
CA ASN A 257 -1.52 -41.31 -37.76
C ASN A 257 -1.21 -40.21 -38.79
N ASN A 258 -1.98 -39.12 -38.81
CA ASN A 258 -1.80 -38.02 -39.76
C ASN A 258 -2.23 -36.68 -39.15
N LEU A 259 -1.65 -36.33 -38.01
CA LEU A 259 -1.90 -35.04 -37.36
C LEU A 259 -1.06 -33.95 -38.04
N PRO A 260 -1.69 -32.90 -38.61
CA PRO A 260 -0.97 -31.68 -38.98
C PRO A 260 -0.26 -31.07 -37.78
N HIS A 261 0.78 -30.26 -38.03
CA HIS A 261 1.46 -29.57 -36.93
C HIS A 261 0.49 -28.62 -36.21
N GLY A 262 0.32 -28.75 -34.90
CA GLY A 262 -0.70 -27.99 -34.18
C GLY A 262 -0.92 -28.38 -32.72
N ILE A 263 -1.93 -27.74 -32.11
CA ILE A 263 -2.33 -27.97 -30.71
C ILE A 263 -3.56 -28.89 -30.68
N TYR A 264 -3.49 -29.94 -29.86
CA TYR A 264 -4.52 -30.96 -29.71
C TYR A 264 -4.87 -31.20 -28.24
N ILE A 265 -6.02 -31.83 -27.98
CA ILE A 265 -6.40 -32.38 -26.68
C ILE A 265 -6.19 -33.90 -26.73
N HIS A 266 -5.44 -34.43 -25.78
CA HIS A 266 -5.19 -35.86 -25.62
C HIS A 266 -5.20 -36.20 -24.12
N GLN A 267 -6.01 -37.19 -23.72
CA GLN A 267 -6.20 -37.56 -22.30
C GLN A 267 -6.52 -36.34 -21.40
N GLY A 268 -7.36 -35.43 -21.89
CA GLY A 268 -7.74 -34.21 -21.18
C GLY A 268 -6.65 -33.12 -21.11
N LYS A 269 -5.49 -33.32 -21.75
CA LYS A 269 -4.37 -32.37 -21.76
C LYS A 269 -4.12 -31.79 -23.14
N LYS A 270 -3.70 -30.53 -23.20
CA LYS A 270 -3.21 -29.92 -24.45
C LYS A 270 -1.81 -30.44 -24.77
N VAL A 271 -1.60 -30.86 -26.02
CA VAL A 271 -0.32 -31.38 -26.54
C VAL A 271 -0.01 -30.73 -27.89
N VAL A 272 1.28 -30.56 -28.20
CA VAL A 272 1.75 -30.12 -29.52
C VAL A 272 2.25 -31.34 -30.28
N LYS A 273 1.81 -31.48 -31.53
CA LYS A 273 2.24 -32.53 -32.47
C LYS A 273 2.68 -31.87 -33.77
#